data_AF-A0A482Z071-F1
#
_entry.id   AF-A0A482Z071-F1
#
_cell.length_a   1.000
_cell.length_b   1.000
_cell.length_c   1.000
_cell.angle_alpha   90.00
_cell.angle_beta   90.00
_cell.angle_gamma   90.00
#
_symmetry.space_group_name_H-M   'P 1'
#
loop_
_entity.id
_entity.type
_entity.pdbx_description
1 polymer ?
#
loop_
_entity_poly.entity_id
_entity_poly.type
_entity_poly.pdbx_seq_one_letter_code
_entity_poly.pdbx_strand_id
1 'polypeptide(L)'
;MAALRNALAQSVAVLYLADNAGETVFDRVLIETLDLPVSYVVKSGPIINDATREDAVAAGIEPVANIIDNGSSALGALLDQCSELFRKRFAQAGLIIAKGQANYESLSDSSLQFSFCYKLNVM
;
A
#
# COMPACT_ATOMS: atom_id res chain seq x y z
N MET A 1 3.00 -3.51 17.69
CA MET A 1 3.66 -2.19 17.54
C MET A 1 5.18 -2.24 17.55
N ALA A 2 5.85 -2.97 18.47
CA ALA A 2 7.32 -3.03 18.50
C ALA A 2 7.94 -3.57 17.19
N ALA A 3 7.37 -4.63 16.59
CA ALA A 3 7.86 -5.19 15.34
C ALA A 3 7.81 -4.19 14.16
N LEU A 4 6.69 -3.47 13.99
CA LEU A 4 6.57 -2.44 12.95
C LEU A 4 7.56 -1.29 13.18
N ARG A 5 7.73 -0.83 14.42
CA ARG A 5 8.70 0.22 14.75
C ARG A 5 10.14 -0.22 14.44
N ASN A 6 10.49 -1.46 14.75
CA ASN A 6 11.80 -2.01 14.42
C ASN A 6 12.00 -2.14 12.90
N ALA A 7 10.98 -2.61 12.18
CA ALA A 7 11.03 -2.72 10.73
C ALA A 7 11.19 -1.34 10.06
N LEU A 8 10.45 -0.33 10.54
CA LEU A 8 10.61 1.06 10.11
C LEU A 8 12.03 1.56 10.38
N ALA A 9 12.58 1.32 11.57
CA ALA A 9 13.94 1.76 11.93
C ALA A 9 15.06 1.12 11.08
N GLN A 10 14.80 -0.04 10.46
CA GLN A 10 15.76 -0.77 9.62
C GLN A 10 15.54 -0.54 8.12
N SER A 11 14.49 0.17 7.74
CA SER A 11 14.08 0.37 6.34
C SER A 11 14.50 1.74 5.82
N VAL A 12 14.74 1.82 4.52
CA VAL A 12 15.09 3.07 3.83
C VAL A 12 13.88 3.75 3.17
N ALA A 13 12.81 3.00 2.93
CA ALA A 13 11.59 3.45 2.28
C ALA A 13 10.43 2.48 2.61
N VAL A 14 9.20 2.93 2.41
CA VAL A 14 7.99 2.13 2.60
C VAL A 14 7.22 2.01 1.29
N LEU A 15 6.84 0.78 0.93
CA LEU A 15 5.82 0.54 -0.09
C LEU A 15 4.47 0.32 0.62
N TYR A 16 3.52 1.23 0.40
CA TYR A 16 2.25 1.25 1.11
C TYR A 16 1.13 0.88 0.14
N LEU A 17 0.51 -0.29 0.32
CA LEU A 17 -0.60 -0.75 -0.52
C LEU A 17 -1.91 -0.30 0.09
N ALA A 18 -2.58 0.63 -0.61
CA ALA A 18 -3.90 1.12 -0.26
C ALA A 18 -4.97 0.02 -0.40
N ASP A 19 -6.11 0.26 0.24
CA ASP A 19 -7.31 -0.58 0.12
C ASP A 19 -8.46 0.30 -0.37
N ASN A 20 -9.29 0.82 0.53
CA ASN A 20 -10.49 1.59 0.19
C ASN A 20 -10.23 3.09 0.00
N ALA A 21 -10.95 3.72 -0.92
CA ALA A 21 -10.90 5.16 -1.19
C ALA A 21 -11.14 6.02 0.06
N GLY A 22 -12.11 5.67 0.90
CA GLY A 22 -12.39 6.41 2.15
C GLY A 22 -11.29 6.31 3.21
N GLU A 23 -10.45 5.26 3.16
CA GLU A 23 -9.35 5.08 4.11
C GLU A 23 -8.13 5.93 3.78
N THR A 24 -8.01 6.42 2.55
CA THR A 24 -6.87 7.23 2.07
C THR A 24 -6.62 8.46 2.95
N VAL A 25 -7.66 9.06 3.52
CA VAL A 25 -7.56 10.22 4.44
C VAL A 25 -6.82 9.84 5.72
N PHE A 26 -7.06 8.64 6.26
CA PHE A 26 -6.35 8.14 7.43
C PHE A 26 -4.95 7.66 7.09
N ASP A 27 -4.78 7.07 5.90
CA ASP A 27 -3.47 6.68 5.41
C ASP A 27 -2.54 7.90 5.31
N ARG A 28 -3.03 9.06 4.83
CA ARG A 28 -2.25 10.32 4.83
C ARG A 28 -1.73 10.67 6.22
N VAL A 29 -2.61 10.68 7.22
CA VAL A 29 -2.23 11.03 8.60
C VAL A 29 -1.18 10.06 9.14
N LEU A 30 -1.27 8.77 8.82
CA LEU A 30 -0.24 7.82 9.19
C LEU A 30 1.08 8.11 8.47
N ILE A 31 1.05 8.32 7.16
CA ILE A 31 2.22 8.61 6.33
C ILE A 31 2.95 9.86 6.83
N GLU A 32 2.22 10.91 7.22
CA GLU A 32 2.78 12.14 7.80
C GLU A 32 3.58 11.91 9.08
N THR A 33 3.37 10.78 9.78
CA THR A 33 4.14 10.43 10.99
C THR A 33 5.37 9.55 10.71
N LEU A 34 5.60 9.17 9.44
CA LEU A 34 6.73 8.34 9.05
C LEU A 34 7.90 9.23 8.61
N ASP A 35 9.07 9.02 9.21
CA ASP A 35 10.32 9.71 8.81
C ASP A 35 11.00 9.06 7.58
N LEU A 36 10.23 8.34 6.76
CA LEU A 36 10.73 7.59 5.60
C LEU A 36 9.95 7.95 4.33
N PRO A 37 10.60 7.95 3.15
CA PRO A 37 9.90 8.13 1.89
C PRO A 37 8.90 6.99 1.66
N VAL A 38 7.69 7.35 1.24
CA VAL A 38 6.59 6.40 0.97
C VAL A 38 6.26 6.39 -0.52
N SER A 39 6.18 5.18 -1.09
CA SER A 39 5.48 4.93 -2.35
C SER A 39 4.09 4.40 -2.04
N TYR A 40 3.06 5.19 -2.32
CA TYR A 40 1.66 4.87 -2.06
C TYR A 40 1.06 4.21 -3.30
N VAL A 41 0.64 2.95 -3.16
CA VAL A 41 0.18 2.09 -4.24
C VAL A 41 -1.33 2.05 -4.24
N VAL A 42 -1.94 2.56 -5.30
CA VAL A 42 -3.37 2.52 -5.57
C VAL A 42 -3.69 1.49 -6.66
N LYS A 43 -4.97 1.27 -6.95
CA LYS A 43 -5.40 0.48 -8.11
C LYS A 43 -5.22 1.27 -9.40
N SER A 44 -5.02 0.55 -10.51
CA SER A 44 -4.95 1.17 -11.84
C SER A 44 -6.32 1.61 -12.38
N GLY A 45 -7.41 1.25 -11.71
CA GLY A 45 -8.77 1.65 -12.04
C GLY A 45 -9.75 1.29 -10.91
N PRO A 46 -11.00 1.76 -10.99
CA PRO A 46 -11.99 1.56 -9.95
C PRO A 46 -12.41 0.08 -9.87
N ILE A 47 -12.25 -0.51 -8.68
CA ILE A 47 -12.74 -1.85 -8.35
C ILE A 47 -13.52 -1.73 -7.04
N ILE A 48 -14.83 -1.88 -7.09
CA ILE A 48 -15.72 -1.69 -5.93
C ILE A 48 -15.51 -0.29 -5.31
N ASN A 49 -14.79 -0.19 -4.20
CA ASN A 49 -14.48 1.02 -3.47
C ASN A 49 -12.96 1.18 -3.25
N ASP A 50 -12.14 0.42 -4.00
CA ASP A 50 -10.69 0.50 -3.92
C ASP A 50 -10.19 1.91 -4.31
N ALA A 51 -9.15 2.38 -3.62
CA ALA A 51 -8.55 3.68 -3.86
C ALA A 51 -7.90 3.74 -5.25
N THR A 52 -8.23 4.79 -5.98
CA THR A 52 -7.59 5.18 -7.25
C THR A 52 -6.60 6.33 -7.04
N ARG A 53 -5.90 6.74 -8.11
CA ARG A 53 -5.01 7.90 -8.06
C ARG A 53 -5.79 9.16 -7.70
N GLU A 54 -6.98 9.32 -8.28
CA GLU A 54 -7.86 10.46 -8.07
C GLU A 54 -8.26 10.56 -6.59
N ASP A 55 -8.62 9.45 -5.96
CA ASP A 55 -8.95 9.40 -4.53
C ASP A 55 -7.75 9.79 -3.65
N ALA A 56 -6.56 9.25 -3.96
CA ALA A 56 -5.34 9.54 -3.21
C ALA A 56 -4.94 11.02 -3.34
N VAL A 57 -5.06 11.60 -4.53
CA VAL A 57 -4.82 13.04 -4.76
C VAL A 57 -5.85 13.87 -3.99
N ALA A 58 -7.13 13.53 -4.06
CA ALA A 58 -8.19 14.23 -3.33
C ALA A 58 -8.02 14.15 -1.81
N ALA A 59 -7.47 13.05 -1.29
CA ALA A 59 -7.15 12.88 0.13
C ALA A 59 -5.87 13.62 0.57
N GLY A 60 -5.11 14.20 -0.36
CA GLY A 60 -3.88 14.93 -0.08
C GLY A 60 -2.65 14.04 0.12
N ILE A 61 -2.61 12.87 -0.51
CA ILE A 61 -1.45 11.96 -0.42
C ILE A 61 -0.25 12.48 -1.23
N GLU A 62 -0.50 13.11 -2.37
CA GLU A 62 0.55 13.53 -3.32
C GLU A 62 1.68 14.39 -2.69
N PRO A 63 1.41 15.32 -1.75
CA PRO A 63 2.46 16.08 -1.08
C PRO A 63 3.33 15.27 -0.10
N VAL A 64 2.86 14.11 0.37
CA VAL A 64 3.50 13.33 1.45
C VAL A 64 4.00 11.96 0.99
N ALA A 65 3.61 11.50 -0.19
CA ALA A 65 4.05 10.23 -0.77
C ALA A 65 4.04 10.25 -2.31
N ASN A 66 4.87 9.41 -2.91
CA ASN A 66 4.85 9.18 -4.35
C ASN A 66 3.74 8.19 -4.72
N ILE A 67 2.71 8.66 -5.42
CA ILE A 67 1.57 7.83 -5.84
C ILE A 67 1.91 7.02 -7.09
N ILE A 68 1.78 5.70 -7.00
CA ILE A 68 1.92 4.75 -8.12
C ILE A 68 0.72 3.80 -8.15
N ASP A 69 0.45 3.17 -9.29
CA ASP A 69 -0.55 2.11 -9.38
C ASP A 69 0.09 0.71 -9.46
N ASN A 70 -0.69 -0.30 -9.11
CA ASN A 70 -0.29 -1.71 -9.21
C ASN A 70 -0.42 -2.28 -10.65
N GLY A 71 -0.99 -1.52 -11.59
CA GLY A 71 -1.26 -1.93 -12.97
C GLY A 71 -2.28 -3.04 -13.14
N SER A 72 -3.10 -3.32 -12.13
CA SER A 72 -4.09 -4.41 -12.16
C SER A 72 -5.48 -3.94 -11.73
N SER A 73 -6.50 -4.45 -12.41
CA SER A 73 -7.92 -4.32 -12.03
C SER A 73 -8.43 -5.51 -11.21
N ALA A 74 -7.55 -6.28 -10.56
CA ALA A 74 -7.90 -7.40 -9.69
C ALA A 74 -8.11 -6.97 -8.22
N LEU A 75 -8.89 -7.75 -7.47
CA LEU A 75 -9.00 -7.63 -6.02
C LEU A 75 -7.65 -7.97 -5.36
N GLY A 76 -7.20 -7.14 -4.42
CA GLY A 76 -5.87 -7.26 -3.81
C GLY A 76 -4.70 -6.96 -4.78
N ALA A 77 -3.56 -7.59 -4.53
CA ALA A 77 -2.33 -7.44 -5.30
C ALA A 77 -1.86 -8.80 -5.86
N LEU A 78 -2.65 -9.38 -6.77
CA LEU A 78 -2.26 -10.58 -7.52
C LEU A 78 -1.04 -10.26 -8.40
N LEU A 79 0.15 -10.60 -7.90
CA LEU A 79 1.42 -10.15 -8.47
C LEU A 79 1.61 -10.55 -9.93
N ASP A 80 1.13 -11.73 -10.32
CA ASP A 80 1.16 -12.23 -11.69
C ASP A 80 0.33 -11.39 -12.67
N GLN A 81 -0.68 -10.69 -12.18
CA GLN A 81 -1.55 -9.78 -12.93
C GLN A 81 -1.14 -8.30 -12.81
N CYS A 82 -0.19 -7.99 -11.92
CA CYS A 82 0.33 -6.62 -11.78
C CYS A 82 1.34 -6.25 -12.86
N SER A 83 1.52 -4.95 -13.07
CA SER A 83 2.52 -4.45 -14.02
C SER A 83 3.94 -4.92 -13.66
N GLU A 84 4.80 -5.09 -14.66
CA GLU A 84 6.21 -5.43 -14.44
C GLU A 84 6.91 -4.38 -13.56
N LEU A 85 6.56 -3.10 -13.75
CA LEU A 85 7.08 -2.00 -12.95
C LEU A 85 6.71 -2.13 -11.47
N PHE A 86 5.44 -2.43 -11.18
CA PHE A 86 5.00 -2.66 -9.80
C PHE A 86 5.69 -3.89 -9.18
N ARG A 87 5.73 -5.02 -9.90
CA ARG A 87 6.39 -6.25 -9.43
C ARG A 87 7.86 -6.01 -9.06
N LYS A 88 8.61 -5.25 -9.87
CA LYS A 88 10.00 -4.89 -9.57
C LYS A 88 10.12 -4.07 -8.29
N ARG A 89 9.29 -3.03 -8.12
CA ARG A 89 9.28 -2.22 -6.90
C ARG A 89 8.90 -3.04 -5.67
N PHE A 90 7.92 -3.90 -5.81
CA PHE A 90 7.44 -4.79 -4.77
C PHE A 90 8.54 -5.76 -4.31
N ALA A 91 9.23 -6.42 -5.24
CA ALA A 91 10.34 -7.33 -4.92
C ALA A 91 11.55 -6.63 -4.29
N GLN A 92 11.72 -5.32 -4.54
CA GLN A 92 12.82 -4.51 -4.00
C GLN A 92 12.48 -3.82 -2.67
N ALA A 93 11.21 -3.81 -2.27
CA ALA A 93 10.78 -3.10 -1.07
C ALA A 93 11.26 -3.84 0.19
N GLY A 94 12.09 -3.17 1.00
CA GLY A 94 12.54 -3.69 2.30
C GLY A 94 11.45 -3.68 3.37
N LEU A 95 10.40 -2.86 3.20
CA LEU A 95 9.22 -2.83 4.04
C LEU A 95 7.97 -2.53 3.22
N ILE A 96 6.98 -3.39 3.40
CA ILE A 96 5.68 -3.30 2.75
C ILE A 96 4.60 -3.24 3.83
N ILE A 97 3.76 -2.22 3.76
CA ILE A 97 2.54 -2.08 4.57
C ILE A 97 1.37 -2.37 3.63
N ALA A 98 0.63 -3.44 3.88
CA ALA A 98 -0.52 -3.81 3.06
C ALA A 98 -1.82 -3.64 3.83
N LYS A 99 -2.73 -2.81 3.34
CA LYS A 99 -4.06 -2.60 3.93
C LYS A 99 -5.07 -3.57 3.32
N GLY A 100 -6.07 -3.98 4.10
CA GLY A 100 -7.20 -4.73 3.57
C GLY A 100 -7.03 -6.23 3.45
N GLN A 101 -8.16 -6.94 3.44
CA GLN A 101 -8.20 -8.40 3.40
C GLN A 101 -7.77 -8.96 2.05
N ALA A 102 -8.16 -8.31 0.94
CA ALA A 102 -7.80 -8.79 -0.39
C ALA A 102 -6.28 -8.73 -0.63
N ASN A 103 -5.60 -7.68 -0.15
CA ASN A 103 -4.14 -7.61 -0.19
C ASN A 103 -3.50 -8.67 0.72
N TYR A 104 -4.06 -8.92 1.92
CA TYR A 104 -3.57 -10.00 2.78
C TYR A 104 -3.65 -11.37 2.08
N GLU A 105 -4.82 -11.73 1.57
CA GLU A 105 -5.07 -13.03 0.94
C GLU A 105 -4.19 -13.23 -0.28
N SER A 106 -4.15 -12.24 -1.19
CA SER A 106 -3.35 -12.30 -2.42
C SER A 106 -1.84 -12.36 -2.18
N LEU A 107 -1.35 -11.82 -1.06
CA LEU A 107 0.08 -11.81 -0.74
C LEU A 107 0.50 -12.91 0.24
N SER A 108 -0.44 -13.49 0.99
CA SER A 108 -0.15 -14.52 2.01
C SER A 108 0.42 -15.81 1.43
N ASP A 109 0.06 -16.16 0.20
CA ASP A 109 0.64 -17.29 -0.54
C ASP A 109 1.99 -16.95 -1.21
N SER A 110 2.38 -15.67 -1.23
CA SER A 110 3.67 -15.27 -1.77
C SER A 110 4.77 -15.45 -0.72
N SER A 111 5.87 -16.12 -1.08
CA SER A 111 6.99 -16.45 -0.18
C SER A 111 7.83 -15.25 0.29
N LEU A 112 7.29 -14.03 0.20
CA LEU A 112 7.95 -12.77 0.53
C LEU A 112 7.57 -12.35 1.96
N GLN A 113 8.54 -11.83 2.71
CA GLN A 113 8.31 -11.34 4.07
C GLN A 113 7.50 -10.04 4.04
N PHE A 114 6.19 -10.12 4.26
CA PHE A 114 5.36 -8.94 4.57
C PHE A 114 5.32 -8.73 6.08
N SER A 115 5.70 -7.54 6.52
CA SER A 115 5.86 -7.25 7.94
C SER A 115 4.57 -6.86 8.65
N PHE A 116 3.54 -6.36 7.95
CA PHE A 116 2.31 -5.94 8.62
C PHE A 116 1.09 -5.80 7.69
N CYS A 117 -0.05 -6.36 8.11
CA CYS A 117 -1.36 -6.10 7.52
C CYS A 117 -2.32 -5.55 8.59
N TYR A 118 -2.96 -4.41 8.33
CA TYR A 118 -3.94 -3.79 9.22
C TYR A 118 -5.33 -3.74 8.56
N LYS A 119 -6.36 -4.10 9.32
CA LYS A 119 -7.76 -3.84 9.03
C LYS A 119 -8.20 -2.59 9.78
N LEU A 120 -8.56 -1.53 9.06
CA LEU A 120 -9.29 -0.38 9.62
C LEU A 120 -10.75 -0.54 9.24
N ASN A 121 -11.59 -1.01 10.17
CA ASN A 121 -13.04 -0.90 10.00
C ASN A 121 -13.43 0.55 10.31
N VAL A 122 -13.63 1.36 9.28
CA VAL A 122 -14.33 2.64 9.44
C VAL A 122 -15.82 2.34 9.33
N MET A 123 -16.55 2.53 10.42
CA MET A 123 -18.02 2.42 10.48
C MET A 123 -18.70 3.51 9.65
#